data_AF-A0A482WND2-F1
#
_entry.id   AF-A0A482WND2-F1
#
_cell.length_a   1.000
_cell.length_b   1.000
_cell.length_c   1.000
_cell.angle_alpha   90.00
_cell.angle_beta   90.00
_cell.angle_gamma   90.00
#
_symmetry.space_group_name_H-M   'P 1'
#
loop_
_entity.id
_entity.type
_entity.pdbx_description
1 polymer ?
#
loop_
_entity_poly.entity_id
_entity_poly.type
_entity_poly.pdbx_seq_one_letter_code
_entity_poly.pdbx_strand_id
1 'polypeptide(L)'
;MAVKFVLFGSLLCLSIVQRVHSFATGAPTGACQDLVPQHGVDGQKSASPYVIQPALTKIKPGGKTEIVIFAPKRQSFKGFIVQARVGEIPYGTFEPSSQYSLLDCSNGKRNTATHKNADEKQNVTLVWTAPAKLRESVKFTATVAKNGGEFWIAQKSVPVQIQ
;
A
#
# COMPACT_ATOMS: atom_id res chain seq x y z
N MET A 1 67.77 -5.69 -22.81
CA MET A 1 66.55 -6.51 -22.86
C MET A 1 66.56 -7.37 -21.60
N ALA A 2 65.56 -7.44 -20.71
CA ALA A 2 64.14 -7.15 -20.79
C ALA A 2 63.62 -6.69 -19.41
N VAL A 3 62.65 -5.77 -19.41
CA VAL A 3 61.87 -5.36 -18.24
C VAL A 3 60.88 -6.47 -17.91
N LYS A 4 60.90 -7.03 -16.70
CA LYS A 4 59.89 -7.97 -16.22
C LYS A 4 58.74 -7.18 -15.59
N PHE A 5 57.61 -7.15 -16.27
CA PHE A 5 56.36 -6.54 -15.80
C PHE A 5 55.79 -7.31 -14.60
N VAL A 6 55.44 -6.56 -13.57
CA VAL A 6 54.65 -7.00 -12.41
C VAL A 6 53.19 -7.16 -12.87
N LEU A 7 52.56 -8.30 -12.56
CA LEU A 7 51.11 -8.46 -12.64
C LEU A 7 50.57 -8.71 -11.24
N PHE A 8 50.12 -7.63 -10.60
CA PHE A 8 49.24 -7.72 -9.43
C PHE A 8 47.87 -8.21 -9.94
N GLY A 9 47.50 -9.44 -9.59
CA GLY A 9 46.18 -9.99 -9.90
C GLY A 9 45.11 -9.23 -9.13
N SER A 10 44.41 -8.32 -9.81
CA SER A 10 43.23 -7.65 -9.25
C SER A 10 42.08 -8.64 -9.19
N LEU A 11 41.68 -9.02 -7.97
CA LEU A 11 40.48 -9.80 -7.71
C LEU A 11 39.27 -8.89 -7.98
N LEU A 12 38.73 -8.94 -9.19
CA LEU A 12 37.54 -8.18 -9.57
C LEU A 12 36.32 -8.77 -8.83
N CYS A 13 36.03 -8.22 -7.66
CA CYS A 13 34.85 -8.58 -6.87
C CYS A 13 33.61 -8.10 -7.64
N LEU A 14 32.96 -9.02 -8.36
CA LEU A 14 31.75 -8.77 -9.14
C LEU A 14 30.58 -8.57 -8.15
N SER A 15 30.46 -7.36 -7.60
CA SER A 15 29.32 -6.98 -6.77
C SER A 15 28.07 -7.01 -7.63
N ILE A 16 27.25 -8.04 -7.43
CA ILE A 16 25.91 -8.17 -7.99
C ILE A 16 25.09 -7.03 -7.39
N VAL A 17 25.00 -5.92 -8.11
CA VAL A 17 24.06 -4.83 -7.78
C VAL A 17 22.67 -5.37 -8.09
N GLN A 18 22.04 -6.00 -7.10
CA GLN A 18 20.63 -6.31 -7.19
C GLN A 18 19.90 -4.99 -7.38
N ARG A 19 19.36 -4.76 -8.59
CA ARG A 19 18.50 -3.59 -8.85
C ARG A 19 17.26 -3.74 -8.01
N VAL A 20 17.28 -3.15 -6.82
CA VAL A 20 16.09 -2.96 -6.00
C VAL A 20 15.16 -2.10 -6.84
N HIS A 21 14.09 -2.70 -7.39
CA HIS A 21 13.04 -1.95 -8.04
C HIS A 21 12.35 -1.14 -6.94
N SER A 22 12.81 0.08 -6.71
CA SER A 22 12.05 1.06 -5.95
C SER A 22 10.81 1.37 -6.77
N PHE A 23 9.71 0.66 -6.50
CA PHE A 23 8.44 0.83 -7.20
C PHE A 23 7.84 2.20 -6.86
N ALA A 24 8.37 3.25 -7.48
CA ALA A 24 7.79 4.58 -7.43
C ALA A 24 6.33 4.58 -7.93
N THR A 25 5.88 3.50 -8.59
CA THR A 25 4.59 3.36 -9.27
C THR A 25 3.52 2.55 -8.50
N GLY A 26 3.82 2.12 -7.27
CA GLY A 26 2.87 1.43 -6.39
C GLY A 26 3.38 0.11 -5.80
N ALA A 27 2.62 -0.44 -4.86
CA ALA A 27 2.96 -1.70 -4.20
C ALA A 27 2.89 -2.89 -5.18
N PRO A 28 3.77 -3.90 -5.03
CA PRO A 28 3.69 -5.13 -5.81
C PRO A 28 2.54 -6.02 -5.32
N THR A 29 2.05 -6.91 -6.19
CA THR A 29 1.01 -7.91 -5.84
C THR A 29 1.44 -8.83 -4.68
N GLY A 30 2.75 -9.01 -4.46
CA GLY A 30 3.27 -9.76 -3.31
C GLY A 30 2.84 -9.19 -1.94
N ALA A 31 2.58 -7.87 -1.86
CA ALA A 31 2.13 -7.22 -0.63
C ALA A 31 0.62 -7.41 -0.36
N CYS A 32 -0.13 -8.11 -1.22
CA CYS A 32 -1.57 -8.25 -1.09
C CYS A 32 -2.03 -8.92 0.22
N GLN A 33 -1.25 -9.89 0.72
CA GLN A 33 -1.63 -10.71 1.87
C GLN A 33 -1.41 -9.96 3.19
N ASP A 34 -0.22 -9.41 3.37
CA ASP A 34 0.24 -8.81 4.62
C ASP A 34 0.19 -7.27 4.63
N LEU A 35 -0.01 -6.65 3.46
CA LEU A 35 0.08 -5.20 3.24
C LEU A 35 1.47 -4.63 3.61
N VAL A 36 2.51 -5.46 3.61
CA VAL A 36 3.87 -5.07 4.00
C VAL A 36 4.61 -4.50 2.79
N PRO A 37 5.17 -3.28 2.91
CA PRO A 37 6.05 -2.73 1.89
C PRO A 37 7.30 -3.59 1.74
N GLN A 38 7.65 -3.93 0.50
CA GLN A 38 8.79 -4.81 0.19
C GLN A 38 10.11 -4.02 0.14
N HIS A 39 10.40 -3.30 1.22
CA HIS A 39 11.59 -2.45 1.38
C HIS A 39 12.67 -3.06 2.29
N GLY A 40 12.48 -4.27 2.78
CA GLY A 40 13.48 -4.99 3.59
C GLY A 40 13.70 -4.39 4.98
N VAL A 41 12.78 -3.54 5.44
CA VAL A 41 12.76 -2.97 6.79
C VAL A 41 11.44 -3.29 7.48
N ASP A 42 11.43 -3.28 8.81
CA ASP A 42 10.23 -3.50 9.60
C ASP A 42 9.35 -2.23 9.66
N GLY A 43 8.05 -2.45 9.87
CA GLY A 43 7.11 -1.36 10.16
C GLY A 43 7.35 -0.72 11.53
N GLN A 44 6.90 0.52 11.65
CA GLN A 44 6.95 1.28 12.89
C GLN A 44 6.06 0.63 13.96
N LYS A 45 6.60 0.50 15.18
CA LYS A 45 5.88 -0.02 16.35
C LYS A 45 5.10 1.05 17.11
N SER A 46 5.37 2.32 16.83
CA SER A 46 4.64 3.46 17.38
C SER A 46 3.21 3.53 16.83
N ALA A 47 2.35 4.29 17.50
CA ALA A 47 1.04 4.60 16.95
C ALA A 47 1.18 5.35 15.62
N SER A 48 0.36 4.96 14.64
CA SER A 48 0.30 5.67 13.36
C SER A 48 -0.25 7.08 13.56
N PRO A 49 0.36 8.11 12.93
CA PRO A 49 -0.22 9.44 12.90
C PRO A 49 -1.35 9.58 11.86
N TYR A 50 -1.50 8.63 10.94
CA TYR A 50 -2.43 8.69 9.82
C TYR A 50 -3.80 8.12 10.18
N VAL A 51 -4.84 8.63 9.52
CA VAL A 51 -6.21 8.21 9.75
C VAL A 51 -6.82 7.67 8.46
N ILE A 52 -7.55 6.55 8.59
CA ILE A 52 -8.31 5.92 7.50
C ILE A 52 -9.79 6.10 7.83
N GLN A 53 -10.45 7.02 7.13
CA GLN A 53 -11.80 7.46 7.46
C GLN A 53 -12.77 7.14 6.31
N PRO A 54 -13.69 6.17 6.47
CA PRO A 54 -14.81 6.04 5.56
C PRO A 54 -15.78 7.22 5.76
N ALA A 55 -16.30 7.76 4.66
CA ALA A 55 -17.30 8.82 4.69
C ALA A 55 -18.67 8.32 5.20
N LEU A 56 -19.05 7.09 4.82
CA LEU A 56 -20.25 6.41 5.30
C LEU A 56 -19.88 5.15 6.07
N THR A 57 -20.45 4.97 7.26
CA THR A 57 -20.28 3.78 8.09
C THR A 57 -21.44 2.79 7.98
N LYS A 58 -22.46 3.12 7.18
CA LYS A 58 -23.60 2.26 6.85
C LYS A 58 -23.95 2.42 5.38
N ILE A 59 -23.90 1.35 4.62
CA ILE A 59 -24.27 1.33 3.20
C ILE A 59 -25.03 0.06 2.87
N LYS A 60 -25.84 0.09 1.81
CA LYS A 60 -26.54 -1.09 1.31
C LYS A 60 -25.57 -2.03 0.58
N PRO A 61 -25.89 -3.33 0.44
CA PRO A 61 -25.18 -4.20 -0.48
C PRO A 61 -25.15 -3.62 -1.91
N GLY A 62 -23.99 -3.63 -2.57
CA GLY A 62 -23.81 -2.95 -3.86
C GLY A 62 -23.64 -1.42 -3.76
N GLY A 63 -23.78 -0.85 -2.56
CA GLY A 63 -23.59 0.57 -2.29
C GLY A 63 -22.12 0.98 -2.30
N LYS A 64 -21.90 2.29 -2.26
CA LYS A 64 -20.56 2.91 -2.31
C LYS A 64 -20.29 3.73 -1.05
N THR A 65 -19.02 3.82 -0.67
CA THR A 65 -18.52 4.84 0.25
C THR A 65 -17.19 5.37 -0.25
N GLU A 66 -16.93 6.63 0.04
CA GLU A 66 -15.59 7.18 -0.05
C GLU A 66 -14.78 6.78 1.19
N ILE A 67 -13.47 6.68 1.02
CA ILE A 67 -12.49 6.50 2.09
C ILE A 67 -11.41 7.55 1.90
N VAL A 68 -11.11 8.29 2.96
CA VAL A 68 -10.02 9.26 2.98
C VAL A 68 -8.90 8.70 3.84
N ILE A 69 -7.71 8.60 3.27
CA ILE A 69 -6.47 8.42 4.04
C ILE A 69 -5.85 9.81 4.17
N PHE A 70 -5.71 10.34 5.38
CA PHE A 70 -5.16 11.68 5.58
C PHE A 70 -4.06 11.73 6.65
N ALA A 71 -3.13 12.65 6.44
CA ALA A 71 -2.09 13.03 7.36
C ALA A 71 -2.53 14.19 8.27
N PRO A 72 -2.05 14.25 9.52
CA PRO A 72 -2.26 15.41 10.37
C PRO A 72 -1.47 16.62 9.86
N LYS A 73 -1.83 17.82 10.34
CA LYS A 73 -1.18 19.08 9.93
C LYS A 73 0.35 18.99 10.03
N ARG A 74 1.05 19.46 8.98
CA ARG A 74 2.53 19.48 8.84
C ARG A 74 3.19 18.10 8.69
N GLN A 75 2.41 17.03 8.47
CA GLN A 75 2.94 15.73 8.05
C GLN A 75 2.49 15.42 6.63
N SER A 76 3.09 14.43 6.00
CA SER A 76 2.67 13.92 4.69
C SER A 76 2.96 12.42 4.62
N PHE A 77 2.43 11.75 3.61
CA PHE A 77 2.81 10.39 3.24
C PHE A 77 3.09 10.30 1.75
N LYS A 78 3.94 9.36 1.35
CA LYS A 78 4.31 9.14 -0.06
C LYS A 78 3.62 7.90 -0.63
N GLY A 79 3.49 6.87 0.20
CA GLY A 79 2.94 5.59 -0.19
C GLY A 79 1.75 5.15 0.65
N PHE A 80 0.89 4.35 0.06
CA PHE A 80 -0.12 3.58 0.77
C PHE A 80 -0.47 2.32 -0.03
N ILE A 81 -1.04 1.33 0.67
CA ILE A 81 -1.81 0.21 0.10
C ILE A 81 -3.02 -0.03 1.01
N VAL A 82 -4.21 -0.23 0.45
CA VAL A 82 -5.46 -0.37 1.21
C VAL A 82 -6.39 -1.44 0.62
N GLN A 83 -7.03 -2.19 1.51
CA GLN A 83 -8.08 -3.17 1.22
C GLN A 83 -9.29 -2.97 2.13
N ALA A 84 -10.49 -3.25 1.65
CA ALA A 84 -11.63 -3.48 2.54
C ALA A 84 -11.65 -4.97 2.91
N ARG A 85 -11.54 -5.31 4.20
CA ARG A 85 -11.44 -6.70 4.66
C ARG A 85 -12.61 -7.13 5.55
N VAL A 86 -13.00 -8.39 5.42
CA VAL A 86 -13.72 -9.17 6.44
C VAL A 86 -12.73 -10.21 6.96
N GLY A 87 -12.34 -10.11 8.24
CA GLY A 87 -11.15 -10.82 8.71
C GLY A 87 -9.92 -10.38 7.92
N GLU A 88 -9.26 -11.33 7.26
CA GLU A 88 -8.10 -11.07 6.39
C GLU A 88 -8.44 -11.10 4.89
N ILE A 89 -9.70 -11.39 4.53
CA ILE A 89 -10.12 -11.57 3.14
C ILE A 89 -10.53 -10.21 2.55
N PRO A 90 -9.95 -9.78 1.42
CA PRO A 90 -10.33 -8.53 0.76
C PRO A 90 -11.64 -8.67 -0.03
N TYR A 91 -12.55 -7.70 0.15
CA TYR A 91 -13.85 -7.63 -0.50
C TYR A 91 -14.06 -6.31 -1.26
N GLY A 92 -14.98 -6.36 -2.21
CA GLY A 92 -15.43 -5.19 -2.97
C GLY A 92 -14.41 -4.71 -3.98
N THR A 93 -14.67 -3.53 -4.55
CA THR A 93 -13.88 -3.00 -5.65
C THR A 93 -13.69 -1.49 -5.50
N PHE A 94 -12.46 -1.03 -5.69
CA PHE A 94 -12.16 0.39 -5.82
C PHE A 94 -12.38 0.86 -7.25
N GLU A 95 -12.82 2.11 -7.41
CA GLU A 95 -13.00 2.73 -8.71
C GLU A 95 -11.67 3.18 -9.33
N PRO A 96 -11.51 3.19 -10.67
CA PRO A 96 -10.34 3.77 -11.31
C PRO A 96 -10.21 5.28 -11.01
N SER A 97 -8.99 5.75 -10.78
CA SER A 97 -8.68 7.15 -10.54
C SER A 97 -7.31 7.52 -11.11
N SER A 98 -7.07 8.80 -11.36
CA SER A 98 -5.74 9.32 -11.70
C SER A 98 -4.78 9.35 -10.50
N GLN A 99 -5.31 9.33 -9.27
CA GLN A 99 -4.54 9.52 -8.03
C GLN A 99 -3.89 8.24 -7.48
N TYR A 100 -4.35 7.06 -7.90
CA TYR A 100 -3.91 5.78 -7.37
C TYR A 100 -3.98 4.67 -8.41
N SER A 101 -3.29 3.57 -8.11
CA SER A 101 -3.26 2.35 -8.91
C SER A 101 -4.09 1.27 -8.23
N LEU A 102 -4.61 0.33 -9.03
CA LEU A 102 -5.43 -0.78 -8.55
C LEU A 102 -4.68 -2.10 -8.73
N LEU A 103 -4.82 -2.97 -7.75
CA LEU A 103 -4.28 -4.33 -7.79
C LEU A 103 -5.43 -5.33 -7.68
N ASP A 104 -5.24 -6.45 -8.37
CA ASP A 104 -6.02 -7.66 -8.20
C ASP A 104 -5.33 -8.53 -7.15
N CYS A 105 -5.93 -8.62 -5.96
CA CYS A 105 -5.39 -9.43 -4.86
C CYS A 105 -6.26 -10.66 -4.61
N SER A 106 -5.61 -11.79 -4.35
CA SER A 106 -6.27 -13.10 -4.24
C SER A 106 -7.12 -13.37 -5.50
N ASN A 107 -8.39 -13.77 -5.35
CA ASN A 107 -9.30 -14.03 -6.48
C ASN A 107 -10.17 -12.81 -6.85
N GLY A 108 -9.91 -11.64 -6.27
CA GLY A 108 -10.71 -10.42 -6.50
C GLY A 108 -10.13 -9.53 -7.59
N LYS A 109 -10.98 -8.67 -8.16
CA LYS A 109 -10.61 -7.67 -9.17
C LYS A 109 -10.68 -6.27 -8.59
N ARG A 110 -9.62 -5.47 -8.73
CA ARG A 110 -9.55 -4.08 -8.22
C ARG A 110 -9.95 -3.97 -6.75
N ASN A 111 -9.70 -5.00 -5.95
CA ASN A 111 -10.07 -5.04 -4.53
C ASN A 111 -9.02 -4.42 -3.61
N THR A 112 -7.94 -3.89 -4.20
CA THR A 112 -6.84 -3.24 -3.51
C THR A 112 -6.42 -1.99 -4.26
N ALA A 113 -6.18 -0.91 -3.54
CA ALA A 113 -5.65 0.32 -4.10
C ALA A 113 -4.29 0.65 -3.49
N THR A 114 -3.38 1.20 -4.29
CA THR A 114 -2.04 1.64 -3.87
C THR A 114 -1.71 2.99 -4.49
N HIS A 115 -0.78 3.73 -3.89
CA HIS A 115 -0.19 4.91 -4.49
C HIS A 115 0.32 4.63 -5.93
N LYS A 116 0.25 5.66 -6.79
CA LYS A 116 0.73 5.60 -8.20
C LYS A 116 2.06 6.32 -8.43
N ASN A 117 2.44 7.19 -7.50
CA ASN A 117 3.69 7.95 -7.51
C ASN A 117 4.17 8.16 -6.07
N ALA A 118 5.43 8.57 -5.91
CA ALA A 118 6.04 8.87 -4.61
C ALA A 118 5.88 10.34 -4.17
N ASP A 119 5.00 11.11 -4.83
CA ASP A 119 4.74 12.51 -4.48
C ASP A 119 4.18 12.59 -3.06
N GLU A 120 4.47 13.68 -2.36
CA GLU A 120 3.92 13.90 -1.02
C GLU A 120 2.43 14.19 -1.06
N LYS A 121 1.70 13.51 -0.19
CA LYS A 121 0.25 13.58 -0.10
C LYS A 121 -0.14 13.98 1.32
N GLN A 122 -1.01 14.98 1.41
CA GLN A 122 -1.72 15.29 2.65
C GLN A 122 -2.93 14.39 2.83
N ASN A 123 -3.59 14.04 1.73
CA ASN A 123 -4.71 13.11 1.71
C ASN A 123 -4.81 12.41 0.36
N VAL A 124 -5.56 11.31 0.33
CA VAL A 124 -6.08 10.66 -0.87
C VAL A 124 -7.49 10.16 -0.60
N THR A 125 -8.40 10.39 -1.54
CA THR A 125 -9.78 9.91 -1.49
C THR A 125 -9.95 8.76 -2.47
N LEU A 126 -10.51 7.65 -1.99
CA LEU A 126 -10.80 6.46 -2.78
C LEU A 126 -12.29 6.17 -2.73
N VAL A 127 -12.85 5.71 -3.85
CA VAL A 127 -14.26 5.27 -3.91
C VAL A 127 -14.27 3.75 -3.91
N TRP A 128 -14.98 3.15 -2.96
CA TRP A 128 -15.13 1.70 -2.84
C TRP A 128 -16.59 1.29 -2.95
N THR A 129 -16.83 0.19 -3.68
CA THR A 129 -18.14 -0.43 -3.85
C THR A 129 -18.19 -1.77 -3.13
N ALA A 130 -19.22 -1.96 -2.29
CA ALA A 130 -19.46 -3.21 -1.62
C ALA A 130 -19.98 -4.28 -2.61
N PRO A 131 -19.60 -5.57 -2.46
CA PRO A 131 -20.22 -6.63 -3.24
C PRO A 131 -21.73 -6.72 -2.97
N ALA A 132 -22.53 -6.98 -4.01
CA ALA A 132 -23.99 -7.06 -3.90
C ALA A 132 -24.49 -8.15 -2.92
N LYS A 133 -23.69 -9.21 -2.72
CA LYS A 133 -24.01 -10.35 -1.85
C LYS A 133 -23.35 -10.28 -0.46
N LEU A 134 -22.52 -9.27 -0.18
CA LEU A 134 -21.90 -9.15 1.13
C LEU A 134 -22.93 -8.71 2.18
N ARG A 135 -22.88 -9.33 3.37
CA ARG A 135 -23.76 -9.03 4.52
C ARG A 135 -22.98 -8.79 5.82
N GLU A 136 -21.66 -8.80 5.72
CA GLU A 136 -20.75 -8.60 6.85
C GLU A 136 -20.20 -7.18 6.84
N SER A 137 -19.82 -6.69 8.02
CA SER A 137 -19.09 -5.44 8.13
C SER A 137 -17.70 -5.56 7.52
N VAL A 138 -17.27 -4.53 6.79
CA VAL A 138 -15.88 -4.43 6.34
C VAL A 138 -15.11 -3.43 7.20
N LYS A 139 -13.80 -3.65 7.34
CA LYS A 139 -12.85 -2.62 7.82
C LYS A 139 -11.86 -2.32 6.73
N PHE A 140 -11.59 -1.04 6.47
CA PHE A 140 -10.49 -0.66 5.61
C PHE A 140 -9.19 -0.87 6.36
N THR A 141 -8.36 -1.77 5.84
CA THR A 141 -7.05 -2.10 6.38
C THR A 141 -6.01 -1.51 5.43
N ALA A 142 -5.19 -0.59 5.92
CA ALA A 142 -4.18 0.08 5.11
C ALA A 142 -2.81 0.10 5.77
N THR A 143 -1.79 0.08 4.92
CA THR A 143 -0.44 0.49 5.29
C THR A 143 -0.19 1.86 4.71
N VAL A 144 0.34 2.77 5.53
CA VAL A 144 0.69 4.13 5.12
C VAL A 144 2.19 4.35 5.33
N ALA A 145 2.86 4.81 4.28
CA ALA A 145 4.31 5.02 4.26
C ALA A 145 4.64 6.50 4.15
N LYS A 146 5.33 7.02 5.16
CA LYS A 146 5.92 8.36 5.11
C LYS A 146 7.02 8.39 4.05
N ASN A 147 7.85 7.35 4.01
CA ASN A 147 8.87 7.09 3.01
C ASN A 147 9.20 5.59 2.97
N GLY A 148 10.19 5.17 2.17
CA GLY A 148 10.55 3.76 2.00
C GLY A 148 11.10 3.07 3.26
N GLY A 149 11.55 3.83 4.27
CA GLY A 149 12.06 3.30 5.54
C GLY A 149 11.13 3.50 6.74
N GLU A 150 10.04 4.25 6.60
CA GLU A 150 9.16 4.64 7.71
C GLU A 150 7.69 4.49 7.30
N PHE A 151 7.04 3.46 7.83
CA PHE A 151 5.66 3.11 7.51
C PHE A 151 4.96 2.34 8.64
N TRP A 152 3.63 2.39 8.65
CA TRP A 152 2.80 1.76 9.67
C TRP A 152 1.84 0.78 9.00
N ILE A 153 1.99 -0.50 9.34
CA ILE A 153 1.33 -1.62 8.65
C ILE A 153 -0.07 -1.88 9.21
N ALA A 154 -1.00 -2.26 8.33
CA ALA A 154 -2.31 -2.85 8.65
C ALA A 154 -3.16 -2.07 9.67
N GLN A 155 -3.12 -0.75 9.60
CA GLN A 155 -4.02 0.13 10.34
C GLN A 155 -5.45 -0.09 9.89
N LYS A 156 -6.40 -0.09 10.84
CA LYS A 156 -7.81 -0.39 10.57
C LYS A 156 -8.68 0.84 10.78
N SER A 157 -9.60 1.09 9.85
CA SER A 157 -10.68 2.06 10.03
C SER A 157 -11.73 1.56 11.03
N VAL A 158 -12.66 2.45 11.39
CA VAL A 158 -13.97 2.04 11.92
C VAL A 158 -14.69 1.13 10.91
N PRO A 159 -15.53 0.18 11.36
CA PRO A 159 -16.25 -0.71 10.46
C PRO A 159 -17.33 0.02 9.65
N VAL A 160 -17.51 -0.42 8.41
CA VAL A 160 -18.66 -0.05 7.57
C VAL A 160 -19.64 -1.22 7.55
N GLN A 161 -20.86 -0.97 8.05
CA GLN A 161 -21.95 -1.94 8.07
C GLN A 161 -22.58 -2.04 6.67
N ILE A 162 -22.75 -3.28 6.19
CA ILE A 162 -23.37 -3.57 4.89
C ILE A 162 -24.78 -4.12 5.11
N GLN A 163 -25.78 -3.23 5.10
CA GLN A 163 -27.18 -3.54 5.42
C GLN A 163 -28.17 -2.61 4.71
#